data_AF-A0A2V5QCP2-F1
#
_entry.id   AF-A0A2V5QCP2-F1
#
_cell.length_a   1.000
_cell.length_b   1.000
_cell.length_c   1.000
_cell.angle_alpha   90.00
_cell.angle_beta   90.00
_cell.angle_gamma   90.00
#
_symmetry.space_group_name_H-M   'P 1'
#
loop_
_entity.id
_entity.type
_entity.pdbx_description
1 polymer ?
#
loop_
_entity_poly.entity_id
_entity_poly.type
_entity_poly.pdbx_seq_one_letter_code
_entity_poly.pdbx_strand_id
1 'polypeptide(L)'
;KVVKENPNVKFYFVAIWNDGQDGRSMLKKFNIVDQPNVTILADPGPRRGENKIKQFAGLQLSWIPTTWIYKDGDLRYALNYGEVRFPVLQQFLEDSQSEWSHKGEPKLEE
;
A
#
# COMPACT_ATOMS: atom_id res chain seq x y z
N LYS A 1 8.45 -12.11 -0.73
CA LYS A 1 8.95 -12.07 -2.13
C LYS A 1 8.84 -10.65 -2.68
N VAL A 2 7.64 -10.13 -2.92
CA VAL A 2 7.39 -8.76 -3.44
C VAL A 2 8.21 -7.66 -2.73
N VAL A 3 8.18 -7.58 -1.39
CA VAL A 3 8.95 -6.56 -0.65
C VAL A 3 10.44 -6.55 -0.99
N LYS A 4 11.06 -7.74 -0.98
CA LYS A 4 12.50 -7.94 -1.24
C LYS A 4 12.86 -7.67 -2.70
N GLU A 5 11.96 -7.99 -3.63
CA GLU A 5 12.18 -7.85 -5.07
C GLU A 5 11.99 -6.42 -5.58
N ASN A 6 11.40 -5.53 -4.76
CA ASN A 6 11.17 -4.14 -5.13
C ASN A 6 11.90 -3.20 -4.15
N PRO A 7 13.25 -3.19 -4.14
CA PRO A 7 14.04 -2.40 -3.18
C PRO A 7 13.82 -0.89 -3.31
N ASN A 8 13.39 -0.41 -4.48
CA ASN A 8 13.09 1.00 -4.75
C ASN A 8 11.69 1.43 -4.25
N VAL A 9 10.85 0.49 -3.83
CA VAL A 9 9.50 0.75 -3.30
C VAL A 9 9.55 0.73 -1.79
N LYS A 10 9.00 1.75 -1.14
CA LYS A 10 8.83 1.79 0.32
C LYS A 10 7.50 1.16 0.70
N PHE A 11 7.53 0.13 1.55
CA PHE A 11 6.35 -0.56 2.06
C PHE A 11 6.02 -0.07 3.46
N TYR A 12 4.80 0.45 3.63
CA TYR A 12 4.28 0.86 4.92
C TYR A 12 3.18 -0.09 5.37
N PHE A 13 3.41 -0.79 6.48
CA PHE A 13 2.38 -1.59 7.15
C PHE A 13 1.82 -0.76 8.30
N VAL A 14 0.55 -0.36 8.18
CA VAL A 14 -0.14 0.43 9.20
C VAL A 14 -1.22 -0.45 9.83
N ALA A 15 -1.00 -0.87 11.07
CA ALA A 15 -2.03 -1.57 11.83
C ALA A 15 -3.05 -0.57 12.35
N ILE A 16 -4.32 -0.80 12.05
CA ILE A 16 -5.44 -0.02 12.59
C ILE A 16 -6.37 -0.93 13.39
N TRP A 17 -7.08 -0.34 14.35
CA TRP A 17 -8.04 -1.06 15.21
C TRP A 17 -7.42 -2.27 15.96
N ASN A 18 -6.14 -2.16 16.30
CA ASN A 18 -5.36 -3.20 16.98
C ASN A 18 -4.84 -2.71 18.35
N ASP A 19 -5.62 -1.86 19.03
CA ASP A 19 -5.32 -1.29 20.35
C ASP A 19 -3.88 -0.73 20.49
N GLY A 20 -3.40 -0.04 19.44
CA GLY A 20 -2.07 0.59 19.40
C GLY A 20 -0.91 -0.35 19.06
N GLN A 21 -1.17 -1.64 18.83
CA GLN A 21 -0.14 -2.61 18.45
C GLN A 21 0.10 -2.61 16.93
N ASP A 22 1.36 -2.67 16.53
CA ASP A 22 1.81 -2.50 15.14
C ASP A 22 1.87 -3.81 14.32
N GLY A 23 1.60 -4.96 14.95
CA GLY A 23 1.61 -6.27 14.29
C GLY A 23 3.01 -6.81 13.94
N ARG A 24 4.09 -6.17 14.41
CA ARG A 24 5.48 -6.53 14.08
C ARG A 24 5.83 -7.99 14.36
N SER A 25 5.32 -8.56 15.45
CA SER A 25 5.54 -9.98 15.79
C SER A 25 5.01 -10.93 14.72
N MET A 26 3.91 -10.58 14.03
CA MET A 26 3.40 -11.37 12.91
C MET A 26 4.30 -11.20 11.68
N LEU A 27 4.65 -9.96 11.33
CA LEU A 27 5.50 -9.66 10.17
C LEU A 27 6.89 -10.28 10.29
N LYS A 28 7.42 -10.44 11.51
CA LYS A 28 8.72 -11.08 11.76
C LYS A 28 8.73 -12.55 11.32
N LYS A 29 7.61 -13.26 11.48
CA LYS A 29 7.47 -14.67 11.04
C LYS A 29 7.65 -14.84 9.53
N PHE A 30 7.42 -13.77 8.77
CA PHE A 30 7.55 -13.74 7.31
C PHE A 30 8.82 -13.03 6.81
N ASN A 31 9.77 -12.72 7.71
CA ASN A 31 11.02 -12.00 7.40
C ASN A 31 10.79 -10.63 6.73
N ILE A 32 9.71 -9.93 7.10
CA ILE A 32 9.35 -8.62 6.56
C ILE A 32 9.98 -7.48 7.37
N VAL A 33 10.05 -7.63 8.70
CA VAL A 33 10.45 -6.56 9.62
C VAL A 33 11.85 -6.03 9.34
N ASP A 34 12.77 -6.92 8.96
CA ASP A 34 14.19 -6.58 8.77
C ASP A 34 14.51 -6.11 7.34
N GLN A 35 13.50 -5.93 6.48
CA GLN A 35 13.71 -5.41 5.13
C GLN A 35 13.97 -3.90 5.17
N PRO A 36 15.01 -3.37 4.49
CA PRO A 36 15.42 -1.97 4.61
C PRO A 36 14.40 -0.97 4.03
N ASN A 37 13.49 -1.45 3.18
CA ASN A 37 12.43 -0.66 2.55
C ASN A 37 11.07 -0.81 3.24
N VAL A 38 11.02 -1.35 4.47
CA VAL A 38 9.78 -1.52 5.24
C VAL A 38 9.72 -0.56 6.42
N THR A 39 8.55 0.06 6.60
CA THR A 39 8.19 0.81 7.81
C THR A 39 6.92 0.22 8.41
N ILE A 40 6.92 0.00 9.72
CA ILE A 40 5.79 -0.58 10.46
C ILE A 40 5.27 0.47 11.43
N LEU A 41 3.97 0.75 11.37
CA LEU A 41 3.29 1.79 12.12
C LEU A 41 1.99 1.24 12.73
N ALA A 42 1.49 1.93 13.74
CA ALA A 42 0.19 1.68 14.33
C ALA A 42 -0.60 2.98 14.46
N ASP A 43 -1.89 2.93 14.16
CA ASP A 43 -2.83 3.93 14.65
C ASP A 43 -2.93 3.82 16.18
N PRO A 44 -2.76 4.93 16.92
CA PRO A 44 -2.87 4.92 18.38
C PRO A 44 -4.23 4.36 18.83
N GLY A 45 -4.19 3.50 19.84
CA GLY A 45 -5.37 2.89 20.43
C GLY A 45 -5.45 3.12 21.95
N PRO A 46 -6.53 2.63 22.58
CA PRO A 46 -7.62 1.85 21.98
C PRO A 46 -8.63 2.73 21.19
N ARG A 47 -9.12 2.21 20.06
CA ARG A 47 -10.22 2.82 19.28
C ARG A 47 -11.32 1.79 19.05
N ARG A 48 -12.49 2.02 19.63
CA ARG A 48 -13.63 1.07 19.63
C ARG A 48 -14.92 1.77 19.22
N GLY A 49 -15.86 0.98 18.66
CA GLY A 49 -17.16 1.48 18.21
C GLY A 49 -17.02 2.70 17.29
N GLU A 50 -17.68 3.79 17.68
CA GLU A 50 -17.69 5.05 16.92
C GLU A 50 -16.33 5.76 16.85
N ASN A 51 -15.42 5.47 17.78
CA ASN A 51 -14.08 6.07 17.84
C ASN A 51 -13.08 5.41 16.88
N LYS A 52 -13.48 4.37 16.15
CA LYS A 52 -12.66 3.78 15.09
C LYS A 52 -12.31 4.84 14.05
N ILE A 53 -11.04 4.90 13.65
CA ILE A 53 -10.62 5.73 12.52
C ILE A 53 -11.40 5.31 11.27
N LYS A 54 -12.04 6.28 10.61
CA LYS A 54 -12.84 6.07 9.39
C LYS A 54 -12.15 6.59 8.12
N GLN A 55 -11.09 7.39 8.29
CA GLN A 55 -10.31 7.94 7.18
C GLN A 55 -8.84 7.95 7.53
N PHE A 56 -7.98 7.65 6.56
CA PHE A 56 -6.53 7.71 6.69
C PHE A 56 -5.95 8.33 5.42
N ALA A 57 -4.98 9.24 5.57
CA ALA A 57 -4.40 9.99 4.45
C ALA A 57 -5.45 10.62 3.50
N GLY A 58 -6.56 11.12 4.04
CA GLY A 58 -7.65 11.73 3.26
C GLY A 58 -8.57 10.74 2.51
N LEU A 59 -8.33 9.44 2.62
CA LEU A 59 -9.15 8.40 1.99
C LEU A 59 -10.00 7.65 3.01
N GLN A 60 -11.20 7.25 2.59
CA GLN A 60 -12.13 6.50 3.43
C GLN A 60 -11.63 5.06 3.66
N LEU A 61 -11.63 4.62 4.92
CA LEU A 61 -11.41 3.24 5.33
C LEU A 61 -12.76 2.52 5.39
N SER A 62 -13.31 2.16 4.23
CA SER A 62 -14.59 1.46 4.14
C SER A 62 -14.47 -0.03 4.50
N TRP A 63 -13.35 -0.66 4.16
CA TRP A 63 -13.08 -2.08 4.43
C TRP A 63 -11.58 -2.31 4.63
N ILE A 64 -11.23 -3.26 5.48
CA ILE A 64 -9.85 -3.70 5.70
C ILE A 64 -9.70 -5.21 5.41
N PRO A 65 -8.53 -5.67 4.93
CA PRO A 65 -7.36 -4.87 4.59
C PRO A 65 -7.58 -3.98 3.36
N THR A 66 -6.80 -2.90 3.29
CA THR A 66 -6.74 -1.96 2.16
C THR A 66 -5.28 -1.76 1.73
N THR A 67 -5.04 -1.62 0.43
CA THR A 67 -3.71 -1.40 -0.14
C THR A 67 -3.75 -0.19 -1.07
N TRP A 68 -2.91 0.80 -0.77
CA TRP A 68 -2.78 2.02 -1.57
C TRP A 68 -1.36 2.14 -2.11
N ILE A 69 -1.24 2.57 -3.36
CA ILE A 69 0.05 2.76 -4.04
C ILE A 69 0.15 4.23 -4.43
N TYR A 70 1.22 4.88 -3.96
CA TYR A 70 1.52 6.27 -4.24
C TYR A 70 2.83 6.38 -5.02
N LYS A 71 2.91 7.36 -5.92
CA LYS A 71 4.14 7.77 -6.60
C LYS A 71 4.17 9.29 -6.69
N ASP A 72 5.28 9.90 -6.28
CA ASP A 72 5.50 11.36 -6.28
C ASP A 72 4.40 12.16 -5.54
N GLY A 73 3.80 11.55 -4.51
CA GLY A 73 2.70 12.13 -3.73
C GLY A 73 1.31 11.81 -4.28
N ASP A 74 1.19 11.37 -5.53
CA ASP A 74 -0.07 11.06 -6.17
C ASP A 74 -0.51 9.60 -5.92
N LEU A 75 -1.80 9.43 -5.64
CA LEU A 75 -2.45 8.12 -5.53
C LEU A 75 -2.59 7.49 -6.91
N ARG A 76 -1.93 6.35 -7.14
CA ARG A 76 -2.01 5.59 -8.40
C ARG A 76 -3.05 4.49 -8.36
N TYR A 77 -3.12 3.76 -7.24
CA TYR A 77 -4.09 2.69 -7.02
C TYR A 77 -4.64 2.74 -5.60
N ALA A 78 -5.94 2.53 -5.46
CA ALA A 78 -6.59 2.32 -4.17
C ALA A 78 -7.44 1.05 -4.17
N LEU A 79 -6.97 0.04 -3.45
CA LEU A 79 -7.62 -1.27 -3.34
C LEU A 79 -8.27 -1.38 -1.97
N ASN A 80 -9.54 -0.99 -1.90
CA ASN A 80 -10.31 -0.92 -0.66
C ASN A 80 -11.15 -2.18 -0.39
N TYR A 81 -10.86 -3.32 -1.03
CA TYR A 81 -11.65 -4.54 -0.85
C TYR A 81 -10.75 -5.78 -0.93
N GLY A 82 -10.59 -6.47 0.21
CA GLY A 82 -9.98 -7.79 0.29
C GLY A 82 -8.46 -7.83 0.15
N GLU A 83 -7.92 -9.05 0.18
CA GLU A 83 -6.49 -9.31 0.04
C GLU A 83 -6.05 -9.18 -1.42
N VAL A 84 -4.94 -8.48 -1.64
CA VAL A 84 -4.35 -8.34 -2.97
C VAL A 84 -3.41 -9.50 -3.21
N ARG A 85 -3.63 -10.23 -4.32
CA ARG A 85 -2.71 -11.29 -4.75
C ARG A 85 -1.38 -10.67 -5.16
N PHE A 86 -0.27 -11.30 -4.79
CA PHE A 86 1.06 -10.77 -5.07
C PHE A 86 1.36 -10.49 -6.55
N PRO A 87 0.95 -11.31 -7.53
CA PRO A 87 1.16 -10.97 -8.95
C PRO A 87 0.45 -9.68 -9.36
N VAL A 88 -0.74 -9.42 -8.83
CA VAL A 88 -1.51 -8.20 -9.10
C VAL A 88 -0.83 -7.00 -8.46
N LEU A 89 -0.37 -7.13 -7.21
CA LEU A 89 0.39 -6.07 -6.55
C LEU A 89 1.67 -5.73 -7.33
N GLN A 90 2.39 -6.75 -7.82
CA GLN A 90 3.60 -6.55 -8.63
C GLN A 90 3.29 -5.76 -9.91
N GLN A 91 2.23 -6.15 -10.64
CA GLN A 91 1.80 -5.43 -11.84
C GLN A 91 1.51 -3.95 -11.55
N PHE A 92 0.80 -3.64 -10.46
CA PHE A 92 0.51 -2.25 -10.12
C PHE A 92 1.75 -1.44 -9.74
N LEU A 93 2.76 -2.06 -9.12
CA LEU A 93 4.03 -1.40 -8.86
C LEU A 93 4.74 -1.05 -10.17
N GLU A 94 4.76 -1.98 -11.13
CA GLU A 94 5.34 -1.76 -12.46
C GLU A 94 4.58 -0.68 -13.24
N ASP A 95 3.26 -0.78 -13.32
CA ASP A 95 2.41 0.18 -14.03
C ASP A 95 2.48 1.59 -13.43
N SER A 96 2.69 1.70 -12.12
CA SER A 96 2.89 3.01 -11.48
C SER A 96 4.18 3.70 -11.95
N GLN A 97 5.18 2.95 -12.42
CA GLN A 97 6.40 3.50 -12.96
C GLN A 97 6.26 3.95 -14.41
N SER A 98 5.31 3.40 -15.15
CA SER A 98 5.08 3.71 -16.56
C SER A 98 4.69 5.17 -16.75
N GLU A 99 5.37 5.82 -17.70
CA GLU A 99 4.96 7.11 -18.22
C GLU A 99 4.10 6.88 -19.45
N TRP A 100 2.98 7.61 -19.53
CA TRP A 100 2.22 7.67 -20.77
C TRP A 100 3.07 8.40 -21.83
N SER A 101 3.58 7.66 -22.81
CA SER A 101 4.46 8.18 -23.86
C SER A 101 3.90 7.85 -25.22
N HIS A 102 3.53 8.89 -25.97
CA HIS A 102 3.18 8.78 -27.40
C HIS A 102 4.42 8.65 -28.31
N LYS A 103 5.63 8.47 -27.77
CA LYS A 103 6.83 8.28 -28.59
C LYS A 103 6.70 6.98 -29.39
N GLY A 104 6.52 7.12 -30.70
CA GLY A 104 6.41 6.00 -31.64
C GLY A 104 4.98 5.65 -32.02
N GLU A 105 3.97 6.32 -31.46
CA GLU A 105 2.59 6.18 -31.94
C GLU A 105 2.42 6.89 -33.29
N PRO A 106 1.66 6.31 -34.24
CA PRO A 106 1.30 6.99 -35.47
C PRO A 106 0.56 8.28 -35.14
N LYS A 107 0.87 9.37 -35.84
CA LYS A 107 0.06 10.59 -35.75
C LYS A 107 -1.36 10.25 -36.19
N LEU A 108 -2.34 10.64 -35.37
CA LEU A 108 -3.75 10.58 -35.77
C LEU A 108 -3.92 11.50 -36.99
N GLU A 109 -4.54 10.99 -38.05
CA GLU A 109 -4.90 11.81 -39.23
C GLU A 109 -6.01 12.79 -38.82
N GLU A 110 -5.82 14.08 -39.15
CA GLU A 110 -6.78 15.18 -38.92
C GLU A 110 -8.01 15.09 -39.84
#